data_AF-A0A8X6LAM3-F1
#
_entry.id   AF-A0A8X6LAM3-F1
#
_cell.length_a   1.000
_cell.length_b   1.000
_cell.length_c   1.000
_cell.angle_alpha   90.00
_cell.angle_beta   90.00
_cell.angle_gamma   90.00
#
_symmetry.space_group_name_H-M   'P 1'
#
loop_
_entity.id
_entity.type
_entity.pdbx_description
1 polymer ?
#
loop_
_entity_poly.entity_id
_entity_poly.type
_entity_poly.pdbx_seq_one_letter_code
_entity_poly.pdbx_strand_id
1 'polypeptide(L)'
;KIRGSSFKGFFVVALDADTHERIGKFLDATGMESVPCSAVTHTDGRPKIMATMLWQPPDDRKRGEVLFLATILESFSSYYSGQIATIRRLKSRKRLQRPTADCENLSCSNSTTLKNEKIENFVNKIL
;
A
#
# COMPACT_ATOMS: atom_id res chain seq x y z
N LYS A 1 -3.31 2.16 1.21
CA LYS A 1 -4.40 2.21 0.21
C LYS A 1 -5.62 1.51 0.79
N ILE A 2 -6.80 2.13 0.71
CA ILE A 2 -8.07 1.56 1.18
C ILE A 2 -8.88 1.13 -0.05
N ARG A 3 -9.49 -0.07 0.00
CA ARG A 3 -10.37 -0.65 -1.04
C ARG A 3 -11.41 -1.54 -0.39
N GLY A 4 -12.55 -1.73 -1.04
CA GLY A 4 -13.63 -2.62 -0.59
C GLY A 4 -14.99 -2.14 -1.07
N SER A 5 -16.02 -2.39 -0.26
CA SER A 5 -17.36 -1.81 -0.41
C SER A 5 -17.32 -0.28 -0.45
N SER A 6 -18.35 0.34 -1.02
CA SER A 6 -18.45 1.80 -1.12
C SER A 6 -18.42 2.46 0.26
N PHE A 7 -17.54 3.45 0.45
CA PHE A 7 -17.44 4.25 1.68
C PHE A 7 -17.51 5.75 1.35
N LYS A 8 -17.94 6.57 2.30
CA LYS A 8 -18.06 8.03 2.14
C LYS A 8 -16.86 8.80 2.66
N GLY A 9 -16.19 8.27 3.67
CA GLY A 9 -15.08 8.95 4.31
C GLY A 9 -14.08 7.99 4.94
N PHE A 10 -12.94 8.55 5.32
CA PHE A 10 -11.92 7.86 6.09
C PHE A 10 -11.14 8.87 6.93
N PHE A 11 -10.48 8.35 7.95
CA PHE A 11 -9.47 9.03 8.75
C PHE A 11 -8.34 8.05 8.99
N VAL A 12 -7.12 8.41 8.60
CA VAL A 12 -5.94 7.55 8.76
C VAL A 12 -4.88 8.29 9.55
N VAL A 13 -4.30 7.61 10.53
CA VAL A 13 -3.13 8.07 11.30
C VAL A 13 -1.95 7.16 11.02
N ALA A 14 -0.74 7.73 11.00
CA ALA A 14 0.50 6.98 10.92
C ALA A 14 1.19 6.98 12.29
N LEU A 15 1.49 5.79 12.81
CA LEU A 15 2.09 5.57 14.13
C LEU A 15 3.41 4.82 13.99
N ASP A 16 4.37 5.14 14.86
CA ASP A 16 5.54 4.31 15.09
C ASP A 16 5.09 3.00 15.74
N ALA A 17 5.58 1.86 15.25
CA ALA A 17 5.13 0.56 15.75
C ALA A 17 5.59 0.26 17.18
N ASP A 18 6.71 0.84 17.61
CA ASP A 18 7.30 0.59 18.93
C ASP A 18 6.75 1.59 19.95
N THR A 19 6.77 2.88 19.62
CA THR A 19 6.38 3.94 20.58
C THR A 19 4.91 4.33 20.50
N HIS A 20 4.20 3.94 19.44
CA HIS A 20 2.85 4.43 19.10
C HIS A 20 2.75 5.95 18.94
N GLU A 21 3.88 6.65 18.82
CA GLU A 21 3.91 8.06 18.53
C GLU A 21 3.47 8.31 17.08
N ARG A 22 2.83 9.46 16.84
CA ARG A 22 2.44 9.87 15.50
C ARG A 22 3.67 10.32 14.71
N ILE A 23 3.90 9.72 13.54
CA ILE A 23 5.13 9.94 12.75
C ILE A 23 4.88 10.20 11.27
N GLY A 24 5.80 10.95 10.66
CA GLY A 24 5.77 11.28 9.25
C GLY A 24 4.64 12.25 8.89
N LYS A 25 4.42 12.44 7.59
CA LYS A 25 3.45 13.41 7.06
C LYS A 25 2.71 12.79 5.89
N PHE A 26 1.40 13.04 5.83
CA PHE A 26 0.64 12.76 4.61
C PHE A 26 0.73 13.95 3.68
N LEU A 27 0.70 13.68 2.38
CA LEU A 27 0.64 14.71 1.35
C LEU A 27 -0.80 14.88 0.88
N ASP A 28 -1.20 16.12 0.64
CA ASP A 28 -2.50 16.44 0.07
C ASP A 28 -2.62 15.85 -1.34
N ALA A 29 -3.82 15.40 -1.68
CA ALA A 29 -4.13 14.86 -2.99
C ALA A 29 -5.61 15.08 -3.31
N THR A 30 -6.01 14.92 -4.57
CA THR A 30 -7.42 15.11 -4.95
C THR A 30 -8.35 14.21 -4.12
N GLY A 31 -9.33 14.81 -3.43
CA GLY A 31 -10.31 14.10 -2.61
C GLY A 31 -9.87 13.81 -1.18
N MET A 32 -8.67 14.26 -0.78
CA MET A 32 -8.15 14.07 0.58
C MET A 32 -7.22 15.20 1.01
N GLU A 33 -7.17 15.46 2.30
CA GLU A 33 -6.33 16.49 2.89
C GLU A 33 -5.60 15.93 4.10
N SER A 34 -4.33 16.33 4.23
CA SER A 34 -3.56 16.11 5.42
C SER A 34 -4.13 16.95 6.56
N VAL A 35 -4.08 16.40 7.77
CA VAL A 35 -4.45 17.10 8.99
C VAL A 35 -3.28 17.03 9.98
N PRO A 36 -3.23 17.92 10.98
CA PRO A 36 -2.17 17.91 11.97
C PRO A 36 -1.98 16.55 12.64
N CYS A 37 -0.76 16.30 13.11
CA CYS A 37 -0.38 15.10 13.85
C CYS A 37 -0.47 13.81 13.00
N SER A 38 0.25 13.80 11.87
CA SER A 38 0.50 12.62 11.03
C SER A 38 -0.77 11.87 10.61
N ALA A 39 -1.76 12.63 10.14
CA ALA A 39 -3.04 12.08 9.75
C ALA A 39 -3.59 12.70 8.46
N VAL A 40 -4.60 12.06 7.89
CA VAL A 40 -5.21 12.43 6.62
C VAL A 40 -6.68 12.01 6.60
N THR A 41 -7.52 12.84 5.99
CA THR A 41 -8.96 12.64 5.87
C THR A 41 -9.44 12.91 4.45
N HIS A 42 -10.70 12.59 4.18
CA HIS A 42 -11.42 12.91 2.96
C HIS A 42 -11.85 14.39 2.93
N THR A 43 -11.91 15.00 1.75
CA THR A 43 -12.40 16.39 1.58
C THR A 43 -13.90 16.48 1.29
N ASP A 44 -14.54 15.37 0.89
CA ASP A 44 -15.97 15.32 0.57
C ASP A 44 -16.60 13.98 0.92
N GLY A 45 -17.91 13.97 1.18
CA GLY A 45 -18.67 12.76 1.52
C GLY A 45 -19.19 11.96 0.32
N ARG A 46 -18.67 12.17 -0.90
CA ARG A 46 -19.12 11.40 -2.08
C ARG A 46 -18.71 9.93 -1.94
N PRO A 47 -19.52 8.98 -2.42
CA PRO A 47 -19.16 7.56 -2.41
C PRO A 47 -17.84 7.27 -3.12
N LYS A 48 -16.99 6.45 -2.50
CA LYS A 48 -15.66 6.05 -2.96
C LYS A 48 -15.52 4.54 -2.85
N ILE A 49 -14.89 3.94 -3.86
CA ILE A 49 -14.50 2.51 -3.84
C ILE A 49 -13.03 2.33 -3.43
N MET A 50 -12.27 3.42 -3.43
CA MET A 50 -10.82 3.39 -3.23
C MET A 50 -10.30 4.76 -2.78
N ALA A 51 -9.32 4.73 -1.88
CA ALA A 51 -8.50 5.89 -1.54
C ALA A 51 -7.01 5.51 -1.56
N THR A 52 -6.19 6.30 -2.26
CA THR A 52 -4.73 6.12 -2.33
C THR A 52 -4.08 7.38 -1.82
N MET A 53 -3.31 7.23 -0.75
CA MET A 53 -2.68 8.31 0.00
C MET A 53 -1.17 8.18 -0.08
N LEU A 54 -0.49 9.32 -0.13
CA LEU A 54 0.96 9.43 -0.12
C LEU A 54 1.41 9.78 1.29
N TRP A 55 2.29 8.98 1.85
CA TRP A 55 2.88 9.20 3.17
C TRP A 55 4.39 9.34 3.01
N GLN A 56 4.93 10.40 3.60
CA GLN A 56 6.35 10.68 3.69
C GLN A 56 6.84 10.27 5.09
N PRO A 57 7.88 9.41 5.17
CA PRO A 57 8.50 9.05 6.44
C PRO A 57 9.15 10.28 7.09
N PRO A 58 9.31 10.29 8.43
CA PRO A 58 9.95 11.41 9.11
C PRO A 58 11.46 11.45 8.79
N ASP A 59 12.01 12.67 8.68
CA ASP A 59 13.39 12.90 8.20
C ASP A 59 14.48 12.51 9.22
N ASP A 60 14.12 12.46 10.51
CA ASP A 60 15.01 12.15 11.63
C ASP A 60 15.31 10.64 11.77
N ARG A 61 14.51 9.77 11.14
CA ARG A 61 14.63 8.30 11.26
C ARG A 61 14.92 7.65 9.91
N LYS A 62 16.07 6.96 9.83
CA LYS A 62 16.47 6.21 8.61
C LYS A 62 15.77 4.86 8.46
N ARG A 63 15.25 4.30 9.55
CA ARG A 63 14.67 2.94 9.63
C ARG A 63 13.60 2.91 10.72
N GLY A 64 12.64 2.03 10.56
CA GLY A 64 11.56 1.76 11.52
C GLY A 64 10.46 0.94 10.87
N GLU A 65 9.43 0.65 11.66
CA GLU A 65 8.14 0.14 11.20
C GLU A 65 7.05 1.17 11.49
N VAL A 66 6.11 1.28 10.55
CA VAL A 66 4.98 2.20 10.63
C VAL A 66 3.69 1.40 10.61
N LEU A 67 2.78 1.78 11.51
CA LEU A 67 1.40 1.29 11.55
C LEU A 67 0.48 2.36 10.99
N PHE A 68 -0.37 1.99 10.05
CA PHE A 68 -1.46 2.85 9.59
C PHE A 68 -2.74 2.38 10.25
N LEU A 69 -3.31 3.22 11.10
CA LEU A 69 -4.58 2.97 11.77
C LEU A 69 -5.66 3.80 11.08
N ALA A 70 -6.73 3.14 10.64
CA ALA A 70 -7.79 3.77 9.88
C ALA A 70 -9.16 3.61 10.56
N THR A 71 -9.95 4.68 10.46
CA THR A 71 -11.40 4.67 10.65
C THR A 71 -12.04 4.94 9.28
N ILE A 72 -12.96 4.07 8.86
CA ILE A 72 -13.60 4.12 7.54
C ILE A 72 -15.10 4.33 7.76
N LEU A 73 -15.65 5.37 7.13
CA LEU A 73 -17.06 5.75 7.24
C LEU A 73 -17.82 5.25 6.02
N GLU A 74 -18.74 4.30 6.21
CA GLU A 74 -19.63 3.81 5.16
C GLU A 74 -20.86 4.71 5.01
N SER A 75 -21.51 5.00 6.14
CA SER A 75 -22.67 5.89 6.25
C SER A 75 -22.64 6.60 7.59
N PHE A 76 -23.53 7.58 7.83
CA PHE A 76 -23.53 8.33 9.09
C PHE A 76 -23.73 7.45 10.33
N SER A 77 -24.33 6.27 10.17
CA SER A 77 -24.58 5.29 11.24
C SER A 77 -23.68 4.05 11.19
N SER A 78 -22.89 3.85 10.12
CA SER A 78 -22.04 2.67 9.93
C SER A 78 -20.59 3.09 9.68
N TYR A 79 -19.68 2.65 10.55
CA TYR A 79 -18.25 2.88 10.41
C TYR A 79 -17.44 1.70 10.95
N TYR A 80 -16.23 1.56 10.44
CA TYR A 80 -15.25 0.55 10.84
C TYR A 80 -14.05 1.27 11.44
N SER A 81 -13.74 1.03 12.71
CA SER A 81 -12.59 1.61 13.40
C SER A 81 -11.57 0.53 13.76
N GLY A 82 -10.33 0.93 14.03
CA GLY A 82 -9.30 -0.04 14.43
C GLY A 82 -8.66 -0.79 13.26
N GLN A 83 -8.87 -0.34 12.02
CA GLN A 83 -8.33 -1.03 10.85
C GLN A 83 -6.83 -0.77 10.74
N ILE A 84 -6.01 -1.80 10.95
CA ILE A 84 -4.54 -1.68 10.93
C ILE A 84 -3.98 -2.20 9.62
N ALA A 85 -3.12 -1.41 8.98
CA ALA A 85 -2.30 -1.84 7.86
C ALA A 85 -0.81 -1.77 8.23
N THR A 86 -0.13 -2.90 8.11
CA THR A 86 1.33 -3.03 8.28
C THR A 86 2.01 -3.10 6.92
N ILE A 87 3.10 -2.34 6.74
CA ILE A 87 3.93 -2.47 5.54
C ILE A 87 4.87 -3.65 5.76
N ARG A 88 4.47 -4.83 5.26
CA ARG A 88 5.41 -5.95 5.15
C ARG A 88 6.50 -5.57 4.16
N ARG A 89 7.75 -5.48 4.64
CA ARG A 89 8.92 -5.39 3.76
C ARG A 89 8.90 -6.60 2.83
N LEU A 90 8.71 -6.36 1.54
CA LEU A 90 8.99 -7.37 0.55
C LEU A 90 10.49 -7.66 0.66
N LYS A 91 10.85 -8.90 1.01
CA LYS A 91 12.23 -9.35 0.89
C LYS A 91 12.65 -9.03 -0.53
N SER A 92 13.72 -8.23 -0.68
CA SER A 92 14.29 -7.96 -1.99
C SER A 92 14.41 -9.29 -2.70
N ARG A 93 13.71 -9.45 -3.84
CA ARG A 93 13.95 -10.60 -4.70
C ARG A 93 15.44 -10.54 -4.97
N LYS A 94 16.20 -11.56 -4.55
CA LYS A 94 17.57 -11.73 -5.02
C LYS A 94 17.49 -11.50 -6.52
N ARG A 95 18.17 -10.47 -7.02
CA ARG A 95 18.24 -10.21 -8.45
C ARG A 95 18.61 -11.56 -9.05
N LEU A 96 17.70 -12.18 -9.81
CA LEU A 96 18.10 -13.31 -10.65
C LEU A 96 19.28 -12.72 -11.42
N GLN A 97 20.49 -13.24 -11.18
CA GLN A 97 21.61 -12.88 -12.01
C GLN A 97 21.11 -13.16 -13.42
N ARG A 98 20.97 -12.10 -14.22
CA ARG A 98 20.82 -12.29 -15.66
C ARG A 98 21.99 -13.18 -16.02
N PRO A 99 21.79 -14.38 -16.59
CA PRO A 99 22.90 -15.07 -17.21
C PRO A 99 23.54 -14.04 -18.14
N THR A 100 24.83 -13.76 -17.93
CA THR A 100 25.60 -13.00 -18.89
C THR A 100 25.51 -13.80 -20.19
N ALA A 101 24.72 -13.30 -21.12
CA ALA A 101 24.72 -13.82 -22.47
C ALA A 101 26.04 -13.38 -23.08
N ASP A 102 27.03 -14.28 -23.05
CA ASP A 102 28.14 -14.22 -23.99
C ASP A 102 27.56 -14.56 -25.36
N CYS A 103 27.12 -13.53 -26.08
CA CYS A 103 26.73 -13.66 -27.47
C CYS A 103 27.99 -13.73 -28.33
N GLU A 104 28.62 -14.91 -28.38
CA GLU A 104 29.46 -15.27 -29.52
C GLU A 104 28.89 -16.52 -30.21
N ASN A 105 28.42 -16.25 -31.42
CA ASN A 105 28.10 -17.17 -32.51
C ASN A 105 26.71 -17.81 -32.55
N LEU A 106 26.08 -17.59 -33.72
CA LEU A 106 24.74 -17.99 -34.12
C LEU A 106 24.52 -19.51 -34.01
N SER A 107 23.42 -19.92 -33.38
CA SER A 107 22.37 -20.66 -34.08
C SER A 107 21.06 -20.58 -33.28
N CYS A 108 20.02 -20.01 -33.88
CA CYS A 108 18.67 -20.16 -33.36
C CYS A 108 18.25 -21.62 -33.54
N SER A 109 17.90 -22.30 -32.45
CA SER A 109 17.15 -23.56 -32.50
C SER A 109 15.88 -23.44 -31.67
N ASN A 110 14.78 -23.89 -32.27
CA ASN A 110 13.42 -23.78 -31.78
C ASN A 110 13.09 -24.85 -30.73
N SER A 111 12.05 -24.53 -29.93
CA SER A 111 11.20 -25.43 -29.14
C SER A 111 11.85 -25.96 -27.84
N THR A 112 11.20 -26.01 -26.67
CA THR A 112 9.84 -26.50 -26.45
C THR A 112 9.33 -26.06 -25.06
N THR A 113 8.09 -25.59 -25.05
CA THR A 113 7.05 -25.65 -24.00
C THR A 113 7.38 -26.27 -22.65
N LEU A 114 7.12 -25.56 -21.54
CA LEU A 114 6.65 -26.14 -20.28
C LEU A 114 5.81 -25.13 -19.46
N LYS A 115 4.50 -25.35 -19.56
CA LYS A 115 3.47 -25.22 -18.50
C LYS A 115 3.07 -23.83 -18.02
N ASN A 116 2.00 -23.36 -18.67
CA ASN A 116 0.86 -22.77 -17.97
C ASN A 116 0.49 -23.63 -16.76
N GLU A 117 0.69 -23.11 -15.56
CA GLU A 117 -0.32 -23.13 -14.50
C GLU A 117 0.17 -22.26 -13.34
N LYS A 118 -0.76 -21.45 -12.80
CA LYS A 118 -0.74 -20.95 -11.42
C LYS A 118 0.05 -19.66 -11.11
N ILE A 119 -0.41 -18.51 -11.63
CA ILE A 119 -0.54 -17.27 -10.83
C ILE A 119 -1.86 -16.54 -11.19
N GLU A 120 -2.97 -17.29 -11.31
CA GLU A 120 -4.26 -16.82 -10.81
C GLU A 120 -4.19 -16.98 -9.29
N ASN A 121 -3.83 -15.90 -8.58
CA ASN A 121 -4.14 -15.65 -7.15
C ASN A 121 -3.24 -14.55 -6.58
N PHE A 122 -3.58 -13.28 -6.84
CA PHE A 122 -3.29 -12.20 -5.89
C PHE A 122 -4.30 -11.05 -6.02
N VAL A 123 -5.58 -11.39 -6.15
CA VAL A 123 -6.68 -10.41 -6.23
C VAL A 123 -7.46 -10.26 -4.91
N ASN A 124 -7.39 -11.21 -3.97
CA ASN A 124 -8.18 -11.13 -2.74
C ASN A 124 -7.33 -11.22 -1.46
N LYS A 125 -6.98 -10.08 -0.87
CA LYS A 125 -6.70 -10.02 0.57
C LYS A 125 -6.80 -8.64 1.22
N ILE A 126 -7.84 -7.87 0.89
CA ILE A 126 -8.38 -6.83 1.78
C ILE A 126 -9.90 -6.82 1.54
N LEU A 127 -10.59 -7.77 2.18
CA LEU A 127 -11.94 -7.57 2.70
C LEU A 127 -11.76 -7.20 4.17
#